data_AF-A0A973A233-F1
#
_entry.id   AF-A0A973A233-F1
#
_cell.length_a   1.000
_cell.length_b   1.000
_cell.length_c   1.000
_cell.angle_alpha   90.00
_cell.angle_beta   90.00
_cell.angle_gamma   90.00
#
_symmetry.space_group_name_H-M   'P 1'
#
loop_
_entity.id
_entity.type
_entity.pdbx_description
1 polymer ?
#
loop_
_entity_poly.entity_id
_entity_poly.type
_entity_poly.pdbx_seq_one_letter_code
_entity_poly.pdbx_strand_id
1 'polypeptide(L)'
;MTRRRYDYLLSALPGLDTFGANPPMSKQDLLDRLSEAEGPVATVKVLLLMDDLVEREAIMSGELPLDQASFSVLSEVDADNMPVLPAYLVPESGPDAHDNARLNVDAVWGAFFKYAWATAKQSNSAFLKAWVKFEVGLRNALVAARAHTLDLDPLAYLVAPELADSSADFSGAVAAWSSALDPLSALEALDKARWEWMEDNGQWYSFKAQELEAYAAKLVLLHRWRRLQTD
;
A
#
# COMPACT_ATOMS: atom_id res chain seq x y z
N MET A 1 -7.34 19.75 -22.31
CA MET A 1 -8.66 19.19 -21.97
C MET A 1 -8.66 18.39 -20.66
N THR A 2 -7.53 17.83 -20.22
CA THR A 2 -7.39 16.99 -19.02
C THR A 2 -7.75 17.66 -17.67
N ARG A 3 -7.43 18.95 -17.51
CA ARG A 3 -7.65 19.69 -16.24
C ARG A 3 -9.13 19.72 -15.82
N ARG A 4 -10.04 20.02 -16.75
CA ARG A 4 -11.49 20.06 -16.50
C ARG A 4 -12.09 18.72 -16.07
N ARG A 5 -11.45 17.59 -16.41
CA ARG A 5 -11.92 16.25 -16.03
C ARG A 5 -11.55 15.89 -14.59
N TYR A 6 -10.34 16.25 -14.15
CA TYR A 6 -9.93 16.06 -12.75
C TYR A 6 -10.69 16.99 -11.81
N ASP A 7 -10.99 18.22 -12.23
CA ASP A 7 -11.86 19.14 -11.50
C ASP A 7 -13.22 18.49 -11.18
N TYR A 8 -13.84 17.87 -12.20
CA TYR A 8 -15.13 17.19 -12.06
C TYR A 8 -15.02 15.95 -11.15
N LEU A 9 -14.02 15.09 -11.37
CA LEU A 9 -13.81 13.90 -10.54
C LEU A 9 -13.60 14.26 -9.07
N LEU A 10 -12.67 15.16 -8.77
CA LEU A 10 -12.37 15.56 -7.39
C LEU A 10 -13.57 16.20 -6.71
N SER A 11 -14.41 16.93 -7.45
CA SER A 11 -15.64 17.53 -6.92
C SER A 11 -16.79 16.53 -6.75
N ALA A 12 -16.75 15.39 -7.47
CA ALA A 12 -17.78 14.36 -7.43
C ALA A 12 -17.44 13.20 -6.48
N LEU A 13 -16.17 13.09 -6.04
CA LEU A 13 -15.77 12.17 -5.00
C LEU A 13 -16.28 12.67 -3.64
N PRO A 14 -16.81 11.78 -2.78
CA PRO A 14 -17.14 12.13 -1.41
C PRO A 14 -15.87 12.50 -0.66
N GLY A 15 -15.97 13.40 0.31
CA GLY A 15 -14.85 13.71 1.19
C GLY A 15 -14.39 12.46 1.95
N LEU A 16 -13.07 12.33 2.13
CA LEU A 16 -12.52 11.45 3.15
C LEU A 16 -12.48 12.28 4.43
N ASP A 17 -13.16 11.81 5.48
CA ASP A 17 -13.10 12.42 6.80
C ASP A 17 -11.72 12.19 7.46
N THR A 18 -11.66 12.21 8.78
CA THR A 18 -10.43 11.92 9.53
C THR A 18 -10.03 10.45 9.44
N PHE A 19 -8.77 10.17 9.75
CA PHE A 19 -8.28 8.82 10.00
C PHE A 19 -9.23 8.00 10.88
N GLY A 20 -9.49 6.75 10.50
CA GLY A 20 -10.38 5.82 11.20
C GLY A 20 -11.88 5.99 10.91
N ALA A 21 -12.28 6.95 10.09
CA ALA A 21 -13.66 7.08 9.62
C ALA A 21 -14.08 5.92 8.70
N ASN A 22 -15.39 5.74 8.51
CA ASN A 22 -15.89 4.75 7.57
C ASN A 22 -15.52 5.16 6.13
N PRO A 23 -15.05 4.22 5.28
CA PRO A 23 -14.78 4.53 3.88
C PRO A 23 -16.10 4.92 3.18
N PRO A 24 -16.14 6.07 2.47
CA PRO A 24 -17.39 6.56 1.88
C PRO A 24 -17.79 5.83 0.58
N MET A 25 -16.92 4.97 0.04
CA MET A 25 -17.17 4.13 -1.14
C MET A 25 -16.26 2.91 -1.14
N SER A 26 -16.56 1.91 -1.96
CA SER A 26 -15.69 0.76 -2.16
C SER A 26 -14.46 1.10 -3.03
N LYS A 27 -13.41 0.25 -2.94
CA LYS A 27 -12.23 0.33 -3.82
C LYS A 27 -12.62 0.17 -5.31
N GLN A 28 -13.62 -0.68 -5.59
CA GLN A 28 -14.11 -0.90 -6.96
C GLN A 28 -14.88 0.31 -7.50
N ASP A 29 -15.74 0.93 -6.70
CA ASP A 29 -16.48 2.13 -7.12
C ASP A 29 -15.52 3.27 -7.50
N LEU A 30 -14.40 3.40 -6.79
CA LEU A 30 -13.36 4.36 -7.16
C LEU A 30 -12.76 4.03 -8.53
N LEU A 31 -12.38 2.77 -8.77
CA LEU A 31 -11.81 2.34 -10.05
C LEU A 31 -12.78 2.57 -11.22
N ASP A 32 -14.06 2.28 -11.04
CA ASP A 32 -15.08 2.46 -12.07
C ASP A 32 -15.21 3.95 -12.44
N ARG A 33 -15.34 4.82 -11.43
CA ARG A 33 -15.41 6.29 -11.63
C ARG A 33 -14.16 6.84 -12.31
N LEU A 34 -12.98 6.38 -11.91
CA LEU A 34 -11.73 6.80 -12.54
C LEU A 34 -11.64 6.30 -13.98
N SER A 35 -12.10 5.09 -14.28
CA SER A 35 -12.09 4.53 -15.63
C SER A 35 -13.02 5.29 -16.57
N GLU A 36 -14.24 5.59 -16.12
CA GLU A 36 -15.23 6.37 -16.88
C GLU A 36 -14.74 7.78 -17.22
N ALA A 37 -13.97 8.38 -16.32
CA ALA A 37 -13.50 9.75 -16.47
C ALA A 37 -12.06 9.87 -17.02
N GLU A 38 -11.46 8.78 -17.48
CA GLU A 38 -10.08 8.72 -17.96
C GLU A 38 -9.05 9.25 -16.92
N GLY A 39 -9.27 8.85 -15.66
CA GLY A 39 -8.44 9.11 -14.49
C GLY A 39 -7.10 8.37 -14.48
N PRO A 40 -6.26 8.58 -13.45
CA PRO A 40 -4.98 7.88 -13.29
C PRO A 40 -5.17 6.42 -12.82
N VAL A 41 -5.91 5.61 -13.58
CA VAL A 41 -6.30 4.24 -13.20
C VAL A 41 -5.07 3.37 -12.94
N ALA A 42 -4.01 3.49 -13.75
CA ALA A 42 -2.81 2.65 -13.61
C ALA A 42 -2.11 2.85 -12.25
N THR A 43 -1.96 4.11 -11.81
CA THR A 43 -1.29 4.41 -10.54
C THR A 43 -2.19 4.16 -9.34
N VAL A 44 -3.50 4.40 -9.48
CA VAL A 44 -4.47 4.03 -8.43
C VAL A 44 -4.53 2.52 -8.24
N LYS A 45 -4.52 1.71 -9.30
CA LYS A 45 -4.44 0.25 -9.19
C LYS A 45 -3.19 -0.21 -8.42
N VAL A 46 -2.04 0.46 -8.55
CA VAL A 46 -0.85 0.14 -7.75
C VAL A 46 -1.10 0.35 -6.26
N LEU A 47 -1.74 1.45 -5.89
CA LEU A 47 -2.04 1.78 -4.50
C LEU A 47 -3.04 0.76 -3.89
N LEU A 48 -4.08 0.40 -4.65
CA LEU A 48 -5.06 -0.59 -4.22
C LEU A 48 -4.48 -2.01 -4.15
N LEU A 49 -3.56 -2.35 -5.07
CA LEU A 49 -2.87 -3.64 -5.09
C LEU A 49 -2.05 -3.88 -3.81
N MET A 50 -1.53 -2.83 -3.17
CA MET A 50 -0.86 -2.98 -1.87
C MET A 50 -1.80 -3.58 -0.82
N ASP A 51 -3.04 -3.08 -0.75
CA ASP A 51 -4.04 -3.57 0.20
C ASP A 51 -4.43 -5.02 -0.12
N ASP A 52 -4.63 -5.32 -1.40
CA ASP A 52 -4.92 -6.68 -1.86
C ASP A 52 -3.79 -7.67 -1.51
N LEU A 53 -2.51 -7.26 -1.55
CA LEU A 53 -1.41 -8.12 -1.11
C LEU A 53 -1.44 -8.36 0.41
N VAL A 54 -1.77 -7.33 1.21
CA VAL A 54 -1.93 -7.46 2.66
C VAL A 54 -3.10 -8.39 3.00
N GLU A 55 -4.25 -8.23 2.35
CA GLU A 55 -5.41 -9.10 2.55
C GLU A 55 -5.10 -10.56 2.15
N ARG A 56 -4.37 -10.76 1.06
CA ARG A 56 -3.94 -12.09 0.62
C ARG A 56 -3.02 -12.75 1.66
N GLU A 57 -2.08 -12.01 2.24
CA GLU A 57 -1.22 -12.51 3.32
C GLU A 57 -2.00 -12.85 4.60
N ALA A 58 -2.98 -12.01 4.95
CA ALA A 58 -3.87 -12.27 6.08
C ALA A 58 -4.69 -13.57 5.87
N ILE A 59 -5.17 -13.83 4.66
CA ILE A 59 -5.85 -15.09 4.34
C ILE A 59 -4.89 -16.28 4.43
N MET A 60 -3.68 -16.16 3.87
CA MET A 60 -2.68 -17.24 3.92
C MET A 60 -2.20 -17.57 5.34
N SER A 61 -2.25 -16.60 6.25
CA SER A 61 -1.91 -16.79 7.66
C SER A 61 -3.10 -17.21 8.51
N GLY A 62 -4.32 -17.24 7.95
CA GLY A 62 -5.56 -17.55 8.65
C GLY A 62 -6.08 -16.40 9.53
N GLU A 63 -5.55 -15.19 9.36
CA GLU A 63 -5.98 -13.97 10.07
C GLU A 63 -7.24 -13.35 9.45
N LEU A 64 -7.50 -13.59 8.16
CA LEU A 64 -8.67 -13.08 7.45
C LEU A 64 -9.41 -14.22 6.72
N PRO A 65 -10.73 -14.41 6.94
CA PRO A 65 -11.53 -15.31 6.13
C PRO A 65 -11.65 -14.83 4.68
N LEU A 66 -11.60 -15.75 3.72
CA LEU A 66 -11.63 -15.43 2.29
C LEU A 66 -12.90 -14.66 1.86
N ASP A 67 -14.04 -14.94 2.47
CA ASP A 67 -15.33 -14.30 2.19
C ASP A 67 -15.45 -12.87 2.75
N GLN A 68 -14.51 -12.46 3.61
CA GLN A 68 -14.41 -11.11 4.17
C GLN A 68 -13.38 -10.24 3.43
N ALA A 69 -12.61 -10.81 2.51
CA ALA A 69 -11.69 -10.06 1.69
C ALA A 69 -12.44 -9.19 0.64
N SER A 70 -11.86 -8.04 0.36
CA SER A 70 -12.37 -6.99 -0.52
C SER A 70 -11.35 -6.68 -1.62
N PHE A 71 -10.87 -7.70 -2.34
CA PHE A 71 -9.94 -7.50 -3.44
C PHE A 71 -10.51 -6.60 -4.53
N SER A 72 -9.67 -5.74 -5.09
CA SER A 72 -10.05 -4.76 -6.12
C SER A 72 -9.18 -4.81 -7.38
N VAL A 73 -8.00 -5.42 -7.27
CA VAL A 73 -7.02 -5.63 -8.34
C VAL A 73 -6.72 -7.12 -8.51
N LEU A 74 -6.59 -7.87 -7.41
CA LEU A 74 -6.41 -9.33 -7.44
C LEU A 74 -7.76 -10.04 -7.58
N SER A 75 -8.37 -9.96 -8.76
CA SER A 75 -9.72 -10.51 -9.01
C SER A 75 -9.74 -11.95 -9.54
N GLU A 76 -8.63 -12.43 -10.09
CA GLU A 76 -8.52 -13.81 -10.59
C GLU A 76 -8.24 -14.77 -9.44
N VAL A 77 -8.94 -15.90 -9.39
CA VAL A 77 -8.81 -16.92 -8.34
C VAL A 77 -8.42 -18.28 -8.91
N ASP A 78 -7.69 -19.07 -8.12
CA ASP A 78 -7.31 -20.45 -8.47
C ASP A 78 -8.40 -21.48 -8.08
N ALA A 79 -8.05 -22.77 -8.17
CA ALA A 79 -8.95 -23.87 -7.83
C ALA A 79 -9.38 -23.91 -6.36
N ASP A 80 -8.60 -23.29 -5.47
CA ASP A 80 -8.88 -23.18 -4.03
C ASP A 80 -9.55 -21.83 -3.70
N ASN A 81 -10.02 -21.09 -4.72
CA ASN A 81 -10.57 -19.74 -4.64
C ASN A 81 -9.57 -18.69 -4.10
N MET A 82 -8.26 -18.98 -4.13
CA MET A 82 -7.25 -18.03 -3.67
C MET A 82 -6.88 -17.05 -4.78
N PRO A 83 -6.70 -15.75 -4.47
CA PRO A 83 -6.26 -14.77 -5.46
C PRO A 83 -4.90 -15.13 -6.06
N VAL A 84 -4.88 -15.22 -7.39
CA VAL A 84 -3.69 -15.55 -8.17
C VAL A 84 -2.79 -14.31 -8.26
N LEU A 85 -1.51 -14.50 -7.97
CA LEU A 85 -0.53 -13.44 -8.17
C LEU A 85 -0.28 -13.25 -9.67
N PRO A 86 -0.39 -12.01 -10.19
CA PRO A 86 0.03 -11.70 -11.55
C PRO A 86 1.49 -12.05 -11.78
N ALA A 87 1.85 -12.43 -13.02
CA ALA A 87 3.20 -12.88 -13.36
C ALA A 87 4.31 -11.88 -12.98
N TYR A 88 4.03 -10.57 -12.97
CA TYR A 88 5.00 -9.54 -12.57
C TYR A 88 5.23 -9.44 -11.04
N LEU A 89 4.42 -10.13 -10.23
CA LEU A 89 4.61 -10.27 -8.77
C LEU A 89 5.17 -11.64 -8.38
N VAL A 90 5.20 -12.59 -9.31
CA VAL A 90 5.80 -13.91 -9.06
C VAL A 90 7.31 -13.75 -9.13
N PRO A 91 8.05 -13.95 -8.03
CA PRO A 91 9.50 -13.85 -8.05
C PRO A 91 10.08 -14.94 -8.96
N GLU A 92 11.14 -14.62 -9.71
CA GLU A 92 11.86 -15.61 -10.50
C GLU A 92 12.44 -16.68 -9.56
N SER A 93 11.91 -17.90 -9.62
CA SER A 93 12.40 -19.01 -8.80
C SER A 93 13.84 -19.36 -9.21
N GLY A 94 14.81 -18.94 -8.41
CA GLY A 94 16.16 -19.46 -8.45
C GLY A 94 16.22 -20.91 -7.96
N PRO A 95 17.29 -21.67 -8.25
CA PRO A 95 17.45 -23.07 -7.84
C PRO A 95 17.40 -23.30 -6.31
N ASP A 96 17.54 -22.24 -5.50
CA ASP A 96 17.51 -22.27 -4.03
C ASP A 96 16.14 -21.88 -3.42
N ALA A 97 15.08 -21.76 -4.24
CA ALA A 97 13.76 -21.22 -3.83
C ALA A 97 12.94 -22.14 -2.89
N HIS A 98 13.51 -23.24 -2.39
CA HIS A 98 12.76 -24.27 -1.66
C HIS A 98 12.62 -24.05 -0.15
N ASP A 99 13.36 -23.13 0.49
CA ASP A 99 13.55 -23.26 1.94
C ASP A 99 12.91 -22.21 2.88
N ASN A 100 12.10 -21.25 2.43
CA ASN A 100 11.30 -20.45 3.39
C ASN A 100 10.09 -19.75 2.77
N ALA A 101 8.89 -20.02 3.29
CA ALA A 101 7.67 -19.29 2.96
C ALA A 101 7.79 -17.76 3.20
N ARG A 102 8.61 -17.34 4.18
CA ARG A 102 8.92 -15.93 4.45
C ARG A 102 9.78 -15.27 3.36
N LEU A 103 10.78 -15.99 2.83
CA LEU A 103 11.59 -15.50 1.71
C LEU A 103 10.74 -15.28 0.45
N ASN A 104 9.63 -16.01 0.32
CA ASN A 104 8.66 -15.80 -0.76
C ASN A 104 7.86 -14.50 -0.57
N VAL A 105 7.41 -14.18 0.64
CA VAL A 105 6.67 -12.95 0.95
C VAL A 105 7.52 -11.69 0.67
N ASP A 106 8.75 -11.65 1.19
CA ASP A 106 9.64 -10.50 0.96
C ASP A 106 9.99 -10.33 -0.52
N ALA A 107 10.11 -11.43 -1.26
CA ALA A 107 10.34 -11.41 -2.70
C ALA A 107 9.12 -10.87 -3.48
N VAL A 108 7.90 -11.26 -3.12
CA VAL A 108 6.65 -10.71 -3.69
C VAL A 108 6.57 -9.20 -3.44
N TRP A 109 6.86 -8.75 -2.22
CA TRP A 109 6.89 -7.33 -1.91
C TRP A 109 7.99 -6.57 -2.66
N GLY A 110 9.16 -7.18 -2.83
CA GLY A 110 10.23 -6.62 -3.66
C GLY A 110 9.80 -6.46 -5.13
N ALA A 111 9.13 -7.47 -5.68
CA ALA A 111 8.56 -7.42 -7.02
C ALA A 111 7.46 -6.34 -7.12
N PHE A 112 6.58 -6.25 -6.14
CA PHE A 112 5.55 -5.22 -6.05
C PHE A 112 6.13 -3.81 -6.07
N PHE A 113 7.12 -3.48 -5.24
CA PHE A 113 7.68 -2.13 -5.22
C PHE A 113 8.45 -1.78 -6.50
N LYS A 114 9.11 -2.74 -7.13
CA LYS A 114 9.74 -2.56 -8.45
C LYS A 114 8.69 -2.29 -9.53
N TYR A 115 7.58 -3.03 -9.52
CA TYR A 115 6.43 -2.79 -10.39
C TYR A 115 5.81 -1.41 -10.14
N ALA A 116 5.57 -1.05 -8.89
CA ALA A 116 5.03 0.25 -8.48
C ALA A 116 5.91 1.40 -9.00
N TRP A 117 7.23 1.28 -8.83
CA TRP A 117 8.19 2.26 -9.31
C TRP A 117 8.22 2.38 -10.84
N ALA A 118 8.15 1.25 -11.56
CA ALA A 118 8.08 1.25 -13.01
C ALA A 118 6.80 1.93 -13.53
N THR A 119 5.66 1.62 -12.92
CA THR A 119 4.37 2.27 -13.22
C THR A 119 4.43 3.77 -12.93
N ALA A 120 5.01 4.17 -11.80
CA ALA A 120 5.18 5.58 -11.45
C ALA A 120 6.04 6.34 -12.48
N LYS A 121 7.08 5.71 -13.03
CA LYS A 121 7.89 6.27 -14.11
C LYS A 121 7.11 6.37 -15.41
N GLN A 122 6.42 5.31 -15.82
CA GLN A 122 5.67 5.26 -17.08
C GLN A 122 4.53 6.28 -17.11
N SER A 123 3.79 6.42 -16.00
CA SER A 123 2.71 7.40 -15.85
C SER A 123 3.20 8.80 -15.47
N ASN A 124 4.51 8.98 -15.30
CA ASN A 124 5.14 10.21 -14.80
C ASN A 124 4.50 10.76 -13.50
N SER A 125 4.04 9.87 -12.62
CA SER A 125 3.43 10.26 -11.35
C SER A 125 4.50 10.65 -10.34
N ALA A 126 4.50 11.92 -9.90
CA ALA A 126 5.42 12.36 -8.85
C ALA A 126 4.98 11.84 -7.47
N PHE A 127 3.67 11.76 -7.22
CA PHE A 127 3.14 11.24 -5.97
C PHE A 127 3.51 9.77 -5.80
N LEU A 128 3.24 8.92 -6.78
CA LEU A 128 3.53 7.48 -6.66
C LEU A 128 5.04 7.22 -6.50
N LYS A 129 5.91 8.01 -7.16
CA LYS A 129 7.36 7.93 -6.94
C LYS A 129 7.74 8.25 -5.48
N ALA A 130 7.18 9.32 -4.93
CA ALA A 130 7.43 9.71 -3.55
C ALA A 130 6.85 8.69 -2.55
N TRP A 131 5.67 8.16 -2.85
CA TRP A 131 4.98 7.16 -2.04
C TRP A 131 5.75 5.85 -1.98
N VAL A 132 6.26 5.33 -3.11
CA VAL A 132 7.10 4.12 -3.12
C VAL A 132 8.35 4.31 -2.24
N LYS A 133 9.03 5.45 -2.37
CA LYS A 133 10.20 5.75 -1.55
C LYS A 133 9.89 5.78 -0.06
N PHE A 134 8.75 6.39 0.29
CA PHE A 134 8.28 6.48 1.66
C PHE A 134 7.92 5.11 2.24
N GLU A 135 7.10 4.30 1.57
CA GLU A 135 6.68 2.99 2.08
C GLU A 135 7.86 2.02 2.21
N VAL A 136 8.77 1.99 1.23
CA VAL A 136 9.99 1.17 1.29
C VAL A 136 10.88 1.64 2.44
N GLY A 137 11.06 2.96 2.59
CA GLY A 137 11.85 3.54 3.68
C GLY A 137 11.28 3.18 5.06
N LEU A 138 9.97 3.38 5.26
CA LEU A 138 9.28 3.07 6.51
C LEU A 138 9.39 1.58 6.85
N ARG A 139 9.11 0.69 5.88
CA ARG A 139 9.22 -0.77 6.08
C ARG A 139 10.64 -1.17 6.48
N ASN A 140 11.65 -0.68 5.77
CA ASN A 140 13.05 -1.04 6.05
C ASN A 140 13.54 -0.45 7.37
N ALA A 141 13.04 0.72 7.79
CA ALA A 141 13.32 1.27 9.11
C ALA A 141 12.74 0.38 10.24
N LEU A 142 11.53 -0.15 10.06
CA LEU A 142 10.93 -1.10 11.00
C LEU A 142 11.69 -2.42 11.06
N VAL A 143 12.13 -2.94 9.90
CA VAL A 143 13.00 -4.12 9.83
C VAL A 143 14.28 -3.89 10.61
N ALA A 144 14.95 -2.76 10.42
CA ALA A 144 16.18 -2.43 11.15
C ALA A 144 15.96 -2.37 12.67
N ALA A 145 14.88 -1.72 13.12
CA ALA A 145 14.54 -1.63 14.54
C ALA A 145 14.23 -3.00 15.16
N ARG A 146 13.50 -3.86 14.44
CA ARG A 146 13.17 -5.21 14.89
C ARG A 146 14.39 -6.12 14.91
N ALA A 147 15.22 -6.08 13.87
CA ALA A 147 16.45 -6.87 13.78
C ALA A 147 17.42 -6.51 14.91
N HIS A 148 17.59 -5.22 15.22
CA HIS A 148 18.37 -4.78 16.37
C HIS A 148 17.84 -5.34 17.70
N THR A 149 16.51 -5.36 17.88
CA THR A 149 15.88 -5.92 19.09
C THR A 149 16.07 -7.43 19.22
N LEU A 150 16.18 -8.14 18.09
CA LEU A 150 16.31 -9.59 18.02
C LEU A 150 17.75 -10.08 17.82
N ASP A 151 18.74 -9.19 17.81
CA ASP A 151 20.14 -9.49 17.51
C ASP A 151 20.32 -10.23 16.17
N LEU A 152 19.61 -9.77 15.13
CA LEU A 152 19.66 -10.29 13.76
C LEU A 152 20.32 -9.28 12.81
N ASP A 153 20.89 -9.78 11.71
CA ASP A 153 21.36 -8.93 10.62
C ASP A 153 20.17 -8.37 9.82
N PRO A 154 19.93 -7.04 9.81
CA PRO A 154 18.83 -6.44 9.07
C PRO A 154 18.95 -6.60 7.55
N LEU A 155 20.17 -6.73 7.00
CA LEU A 155 20.38 -6.79 5.54
C LEU A 155 19.69 -7.99 4.90
N ALA A 156 19.55 -9.09 5.64
CA ALA A 156 18.87 -10.30 5.19
C ALA A 156 17.34 -10.12 5.00
N TYR A 157 16.77 -9.02 5.48
CA TYR A 157 15.32 -8.79 5.54
C TYR A 157 14.87 -7.48 4.84
N LEU A 158 15.80 -6.73 4.24
CA LEU A 158 15.46 -5.48 3.55
C LEU A 158 14.71 -5.78 2.25
N VAL A 159 13.62 -5.06 2.01
CA VAL A 159 12.83 -5.15 0.78
C VAL A 159 13.13 -3.94 -0.10
N ALA A 160 13.61 -4.21 -1.33
CA ALA A 160 13.93 -3.19 -2.34
C ALA A 160 14.63 -1.92 -1.81
N PRO A 161 15.69 -2.05 -0.97
CA PRO A 161 16.31 -0.91 -0.28
C PRO A 161 16.82 0.18 -1.24
N GLU A 162 17.12 -0.16 -2.49
CA GLU A 162 17.50 0.77 -3.54
C GLU A 162 16.42 1.81 -3.90
N LEU A 163 15.17 1.55 -3.54
CA LEU A 163 14.04 2.45 -3.80
C LEU A 163 13.74 3.39 -2.62
N ALA A 164 14.33 3.18 -1.44
CA ALA A 164 14.08 4.03 -0.27
C ALA A 164 14.59 5.46 -0.47
N ASP A 165 13.97 6.43 0.20
CA ASP A 165 14.58 7.75 0.36
C ASP A 165 15.61 7.70 1.50
N SER A 166 16.90 7.80 1.18
CA SER A 166 17.97 7.80 2.18
C SER A 166 18.02 9.05 3.07
N SER A 167 17.24 10.09 2.72
CA SER A 167 17.16 11.33 3.50
C SER A 167 15.95 11.41 4.42
N ALA A 168 15.00 10.48 4.30
CA ALA A 168 13.80 10.46 5.13
C ALA A 168 14.11 10.00 6.57
N ASP A 169 13.54 10.72 7.54
CA ASP A 169 13.64 10.37 8.95
C ASP A 169 12.36 9.64 9.40
N PHE A 170 12.51 8.36 9.77
CA PHE A 170 11.44 7.52 10.29
C PHE A 170 11.51 7.31 11.81
N SER A 171 12.44 7.97 12.50
CA SER A 171 12.69 7.76 13.94
C SER A 171 11.43 7.99 14.78
N GLY A 172 10.63 9.01 14.46
CA GLY A 172 9.36 9.29 15.14
C GLY A 172 8.34 8.17 14.99
N ALA A 173 8.14 7.68 13.76
CA ALA A 173 7.21 6.57 13.49
C ALA A 173 7.67 5.26 14.14
N VAL A 174 8.97 4.97 14.09
CA VAL A 174 9.56 3.77 14.72
C VAL A 174 9.44 3.84 16.24
N ALA A 175 9.67 5.00 16.85
CA ALA A 175 9.54 5.20 18.30
C ALA A 175 8.09 5.05 18.77
N ALA A 176 7.12 5.58 18.01
CA ALA A 176 5.70 5.44 18.30
C ALA A 176 5.25 3.97 18.20
N TRP A 177 5.68 3.28 17.14
CA TRP A 177 5.42 1.85 16.95
C TRP A 177 6.03 0.99 18.07
N SER A 178 7.29 1.23 18.44
CA SER A 178 8.00 0.42 19.44
C SER A 178 7.49 0.64 20.87
N SER A 179 6.90 1.81 21.14
CA SER A 179 6.35 2.17 22.45
C SER A 179 4.87 1.82 22.61
N ALA A 180 4.23 1.27 21.57
CA ALA A 180 2.82 0.91 21.61
C ALA A 180 2.55 -0.24 22.59
N LEU A 181 1.39 -0.21 23.23
CA LEU A 181 1.01 -1.16 24.28
C LEU A 181 0.62 -2.54 23.74
N ASP A 182 0.16 -2.58 22.49
CA ASP A 182 -0.37 -3.77 21.85
C ASP A 182 -0.19 -3.68 20.31
N PRO A 183 -0.31 -4.80 19.58
CA PRO A 183 -0.10 -4.83 18.13
C PRO A 183 -1.04 -3.91 17.33
N LEU A 184 -2.29 -3.72 17.78
CA LEU A 184 -3.26 -2.86 17.09
C LEU A 184 -2.86 -1.38 17.26
N SER A 185 -2.49 -0.97 18.48
CA SER A 185 -1.93 0.36 18.75
C SER A 185 -0.64 0.61 17.96
N ALA A 186 0.22 -0.40 17.82
CA ALA A 186 1.44 -0.31 17.04
C ALA A 186 1.15 -0.09 15.55
N LEU A 187 0.13 -0.79 15.04
CA LEU A 187 -0.33 -0.63 13.67
C LEU A 187 -0.98 0.76 13.45
N GLU A 188 -1.75 1.24 14.41
CA GLU A 188 -2.32 2.60 14.41
C GLU A 188 -1.26 3.68 14.27
N ALA A 189 -0.16 3.56 15.03
CA ALA A 189 0.95 4.50 14.94
C ALA A 189 1.55 4.56 13.52
N LEU A 190 1.71 3.41 12.87
CA LEU A 190 2.23 3.34 11.50
C LEU A 190 1.25 3.92 10.48
N ASP A 191 -0.04 3.60 10.59
CA ASP A 191 -1.04 4.07 9.64
C ASP A 191 -1.36 5.57 9.81
N LYS A 192 -1.21 6.12 11.04
CA LYS A 192 -1.21 7.57 11.25
C LYS A 192 -0.03 8.24 10.58
N ALA A 193 1.18 7.69 10.68
CA ALA A 193 2.35 8.23 9.98
C ALA A 193 2.16 8.20 8.44
N ARG A 194 1.53 7.14 7.90
CA ARG A 194 1.13 7.10 6.48
C ARG A 194 0.11 8.18 6.15
N TRP A 195 -0.90 8.36 6.99
CA TRP A 195 -1.93 9.37 6.80
C TRP A 195 -1.34 10.78 6.76
N GLU A 196 -0.51 11.13 7.75
CA GLU A 196 0.19 12.41 7.84
C GLU A 196 1.08 12.65 6.62
N TRP A 197 1.86 11.64 6.20
CA TRP A 197 2.66 11.75 4.99
C TRP A 197 1.81 12.06 3.75
N MET A 198 0.62 11.47 3.63
CA MET A 198 -0.31 11.76 2.53
C MET A 198 -0.93 13.15 2.61
N GLU A 199 -1.15 13.70 3.81
CA GLU A 199 -1.56 15.11 3.97
C GLU A 199 -0.51 16.05 3.41
N ASP A 200 0.76 15.81 3.75
CA ASP A 200 1.88 16.66 3.36
C ASP A 200 2.23 16.55 1.86
N ASN A 201 2.00 15.38 1.25
CA ASN A 201 2.42 15.08 -0.12
C ASN A 201 1.27 15.04 -1.15
N GLY A 202 0.01 15.12 -0.71
CA GLY A 202 -1.17 15.00 -1.59
C GLY A 202 -1.42 16.18 -2.53
N GLN A 203 -0.75 17.33 -2.32
CA GLN A 203 -0.91 18.57 -3.10
C GLN A 203 -2.38 19.00 -3.27
N TRP A 204 -3.11 19.14 -2.16
CA TRP A 204 -4.50 19.60 -2.15
C TRP A 204 -4.73 20.85 -3.01
N TYR A 205 -5.83 20.87 -3.76
CA TYR A 205 -6.26 21.98 -4.61
C TYR A 205 -5.36 22.27 -5.83
N SER A 206 -4.52 21.31 -6.22
CA SER A 206 -3.73 21.37 -7.46
C SER A 206 -4.55 21.03 -8.72
N PHE A 207 -5.67 20.32 -8.54
CA PHE A 207 -6.52 19.67 -9.53
C PHE A 207 -5.76 18.76 -10.50
N LYS A 208 -4.87 17.94 -9.94
CA LYS A 208 -4.03 17.01 -10.70
C LYS A 208 -4.32 15.57 -10.30
N ALA A 209 -3.83 14.64 -11.13
CA ALA A 209 -3.86 13.20 -10.86
C ALA A 209 -3.32 12.84 -9.46
N GLN A 210 -2.39 13.62 -8.92
CA GLN A 210 -1.78 13.42 -7.60
C GLN A 210 -2.80 13.45 -6.46
N GLU A 211 -3.83 14.29 -6.55
CA GLU A 211 -4.88 14.33 -5.53
C GLU A 211 -5.76 13.08 -5.58
N LEU A 212 -6.00 12.52 -6.77
CA LEU A 212 -6.72 11.26 -6.91
C LEU A 212 -5.89 10.06 -6.41
N GLU A 213 -4.57 10.10 -6.59
CA GLU A 213 -3.65 9.11 -6.04
C GLU A 213 -3.59 9.21 -4.51
N ALA A 214 -3.48 10.41 -3.94
CA ALA A 214 -3.53 10.62 -2.50
C ALA A 214 -4.88 10.20 -1.89
N TYR A 215 -5.99 10.53 -2.57
CA TYR A 215 -7.32 10.07 -2.21
C TYR A 215 -7.40 8.53 -2.17
N ALA A 216 -6.90 7.85 -3.21
CA ALA A 216 -6.92 6.39 -3.26
C ALA A 216 -6.10 5.76 -2.12
N ALA A 217 -4.90 6.29 -1.85
CA ALA A 217 -4.04 5.78 -0.78
C ALA A 217 -4.67 5.98 0.62
N LYS A 218 -5.36 7.11 0.85
CA LYS A 218 -6.13 7.32 2.08
C LYS A 218 -7.35 6.41 2.18
N LEU A 219 -8.06 6.20 1.08
CA LEU A 219 -9.20 5.29 1.02
C LEU A 219 -8.80 3.86 1.40
N VAL A 220 -7.62 3.40 0.96
CA VAL A 220 -7.04 2.11 1.38
C VAL A 220 -6.91 2.02 2.90
N LEU A 221 -6.36 3.05 3.55
CA LEU A 221 -6.24 3.05 5.02
C LEU A 221 -7.63 2.98 5.68
N LEU A 222 -8.63 3.72 5.20
CA LEU A 222 -9.98 3.64 5.78
C LEU A 222 -10.60 2.25 5.64
N HIS A 223 -10.42 1.58 4.51
CA HIS A 223 -10.88 0.19 4.32
C HIS A 223 -10.17 -0.77 5.27
N ARG A 224 -8.86 -0.63 5.42
CA ARG A 224 -8.09 -1.44 6.38
C ARG A 224 -8.57 -1.25 7.81
N TRP A 225 -8.78 -0.02 8.24
CA TRP A 225 -9.29 0.30 9.57
C TRP A 225 -10.70 -0.22 9.80
N ARG A 226 -11.55 -0.17 8.77
CA ARG A 226 -12.89 -0.73 8.84
C ARG A 226 -12.88 -2.23 9.09
N ARG A 227 -11.97 -2.98 8.44
CA ARG A 227 -11.81 -4.43 8.66
C ARG A 227 -11.40 -4.72 10.11
N LEU A 228 -10.36 -4.05 10.60
CA LEU A 228 -9.84 -4.24 11.96
C LEU A 228 -10.83 -3.89 13.09
N GLN A 229 -11.84 -3.04 12.80
CA GLN A 229 -12.89 -2.68 13.76
C GLN A 229 -14.11 -3.61 13.71
N THR A 230 -14.21 -4.46 12.69
CA THR A 230 -15.35 -5.36 12.49
C THR A 230 -15.08 -6.77 13.07
N ASP A 231 -13.83 -7.04 13.46
CA ASP A 231 -13.40 -8.20 14.26
C ASP A 231 -13.69 -8.02 15.76
#